data_AF-A0A2V8J6J8-F1
#
_entry.id   AF-A0A2V8J6J8-F1
#
_cell.length_a   1.000
_cell.length_b   1.000
_cell.length_c   1.000
_cell.angle_alpha   90.00
_cell.angle_beta   90.00
_cell.angle_gamma   90.00
#
_symmetry.space_group_name_H-M   'P 1'
#
loop_
_entity.id
_entity.type
_entity.pdbx_description
1 polymer ?
#
loop_
_entity_poly.entity_id
_entity_poly.type
_entity_poly.pdbx_seq_one_letter_code
_entity_poly.pdbx_strand_id
1 'polypeptide(L)'
;MAFTQDEIRANRDYFVEKLRAEKARAAVLHAVEDNKFDFVLLDTRGREPFASGHIPGAVCAPADELEQLVGVLSKDRELVTYCWGHD
;
A
#
# COMPACT_ATOMS: atom_id res chain seq x y z
N MET A 1 7.57 -19.71 -31.83
CA MET A 1 8.83 -19.01 -31.51
C MET A 1 8.99 -19.05 -30.00
N ALA A 2 10.20 -19.28 -29.50
CA ALA A 2 10.48 -19.25 -28.05
C ALA A 2 10.91 -17.83 -27.65
N PHE A 3 10.61 -17.43 -26.41
CA PHE A 3 11.10 -16.17 -25.85
C PHE A 3 12.63 -16.17 -25.74
N THR A 4 13.22 -15.02 -26.01
CA THR A 4 14.64 -14.76 -25.84
C THR A 4 15.01 -14.59 -24.36
N GLN A 5 16.30 -14.71 -24.04
CA GLN A 5 16.78 -14.49 -22.67
C GLN A 5 16.59 -13.03 -22.21
N ASP A 6 16.70 -12.08 -23.13
CA ASP A 6 16.52 -10.67 -22.82
C ASP A 6 15.05 -10.33 -22.50
N GLU A 7 14.10 -10.92 -23.22
CA GLU A 7 12.66 -10.80 -22.91
C GLU A 7 12.33 -11.38 -21.53
N ILE A 8 12.89 -12.56 -21.20
CA ILE A 8 12.70 -13.18 -19.90
C ILE A 8 13.26 -12.29 -18.78
N ARG A 9 14.45 -11.71 -18.99
CA ARG A 9 15.09 -10.80 -18.02
C ARG A 9 14.27 -9.52 -17.83
N ALA A 10 13.85 -8.88 -18.91
CA ALA A 10 13.06 -7.65 -18.86
C ALA A 10 11.74 -7.88 -18.09
N ASN A 11 11.05 -9.00 -18.36
CA ASN A 11 9.82 -9.35 -17.64
C ASN A 11 10.06 -9.56 -16.15
N ARG A 12 11.14 -10.28 -15.78
CA ARG A 12 11.51 -10.47 -14.37
C ARG A 12 11.76 -9.13 -13.67
N ASP A 13 12.57 -8.27 -14.28
CA ASP A 13 12.96 -7.01 -13.68
C ASP A 13 11.74 -6.08 -13.51
N TYR A 14 10.83 -6.07 -14.49
CA TYR A 14 9.54 -5.38 -14.36
C TYR A 14 8.74 -5.86 -13.14
N PHE A 15 8.57 -7.18 -12.96
CA PHE A 15 7.80 -7.68 -11.82
C PHE A 15 8.49 -7.46 -10.49
N VAL A 16 9.83 -7.48 -10.44
CA VAL A 16 10.59 -7.11 -9.23
C VAL A 16 10.30 -5.68 -8.82
N GLU A 17 10.37 -4.72 -9.75
CA GLU A 17 10.12 -3.32 -9.45
C GLU A 17 8.63 -3.07 -9.10
N LYS A 18 7.71 -3.72 -9.81
CA LYS A 18 6.28 -3.65 -9.48
C LYS A 18 6.00 -4.13 -8.06
N LEU A 19 6.52 -5.30 -7.68
CA LEU A 19 6.31 -5.87 -6.35
C LEU A 19 7.01 -5.09 -5.23
N ARG A 20 8.02 -4.28 -5.55
CA ARG A 20 8.65 -3.34 -4.60
C ARG A 20 7.80 -2.09 -4.36
N ALA A 21 6.97 -1.70 -5.33
CA ALA A 21 6.15 -0.50 -5.26
C ALA A 21 4.74 -0.75 -4.70
N GLU A 22 4.32 -2.01 -4.56
CA GLU A 22 2.96 -2.38 -4.19
C GLU A 22 2.94 -3.37 -3.02
N LYS A 23 1.97 -3.22 -2.11
CA LYS A 23 1.66 -4.25 -1.11
C LYS A 23 0.44 -5.06 -1.57
N ALA A 24 0.59 -6.37 -1.67
CA ALA A 24 -0.51 -7.24 -2.06
C ALA A 24 -1.64 -7.23 -1.02
N ARG A 25 -2.90 -7.24 -1.50
CA ARG A 25 -4.10 -7.30 -0.64
C ARG A 25 -4.05 -8.45 0.38
N ALA A 26 -3.57 -9.63 -0.02
CA ALA A 26 -3.47 -10.79 0.87
C ALA A 26 -2.52 -10.54 2.04
N ALA A 27 -1.42 -9.81 1.83
CA ALA A 27 -0.50 -9.46 2.90
C ALA A 27 -1.15 -8.51 3.91
N VAL A 28 -1.93 -7.53 3.44
CA VAL A 28 -2.71 -6.64 4.31
C VAL A 28 -3.79 -7.41 5.07
N LEU A 29 -4.49 -8.34 4.41
CA LEU A 29 -5.50 -9.17 5.06
C LEU A 29 -4.90 -10.03 6.19
N HIS A 30 -3.79 -10.71 5.95
CA HIS A 30 -3.12 -11.48 7.01
C HIS A 30 -2.66 -10.58 8.16
N ALA A 31 -2.14 -9.38 7.88
CA ALA A 31 -1.75 -8.42 8.93
C ALA A 31 -2.95 -8.02 9.82
N VAL A 32 -4.13 -7.86 9.22
CA VAL A 32 -5.38 -7.58 9.94
C VAL A 32 -5.83 -8.78 10.76
N GLU A 33 -5.84 -9.98 10.17
CA GLU A 33 -6.26 -11.23 10.83
C GLU A 33 -5.35 -11.58 12.03
N ASP A 34 -4.04 -11.41 11.87
CA ASP A 34 -3.03 -11.69 12.91
C ASP A 34 -2.85 -10.51 13.89
N ASN A 35 -3.49 -9.36 13.62
CA ASN A 35 -3.28 -8.10 14.32
C ASN A 35 -1.78 -7.72 14.44
N LYS A 36 -1.03 -7.91 13.35
CA LYS A 36 0.42 -7.68 13.26
C LYS A 36 0.77 -6.95 11.97
N PHE A 37 1.19 -5.70 12.11
CA PHE A 37 1.59 -4.85 11.00
C PHE A 37 3.08 -4.53 11.09
N ASP A 38 3.86 -4.99 10.11
CA ASP A 38 5.25 -4.57 9.88
C ASP A 38 5.35 -3.23 9.14
N PHE A 39 4.27 -2.79 8.48
CA PHE A 39 4.09 -1.47 7.87
C PHE A 39 3.13 -0.55 8.65
N VAL A 40 3.01 0.71 8.21
CA VAL A 40 1.95 1.65 8.61
C VAL A 40 0.90 1.68 7.51
N LEU A 41 -0.35 1.32 7.84
CA LEU A 41 -1.46 1.35 6.90
C LEU A 41 -2.14 2.73 6.94
N LEU A 42 -2.22 3.40 5.79
CA LEU A 42 -2.80 4.73 5.63
C LEU A 42 -4.07 4.65 4.79
N ASP A 43 -5.19 5.12 5.34
CA ASP A 43 -6.42 5.34 4.59
C ASP A 43 -6.38 6.73 3.95
N THR A 44 -6.25 6.79 2.63
CA THR A 44 -6.15 8.06 1.89
C THR A 44 -7.48 8.59 1.40
N ARG A 45 -8.59 7.98 1.81
CA ARG A 45 -9.94 8.51 1.59
C ARG A 45 -10.18 9.74 2.49
N GLY A 46 -11.35 10.37 2.34
CA GLY A 46 -11.78 11.43 3.23
C GLY A 46 -12.02 10.96 4.67
N ARG A 47 -11.98 11.91 5.61
CA ARG A 47 -12.21 11.68 7.05
C ARG A 47 -13.56 11.04 7.36
N GLU A 48 -14.60 11.42 6.63
CA GLU A 48 -15.96 10.91 6.84
C GLU A 48 -16.11 9.41 6.46
N PRO A 49 -15.64 8.95 5.28
CA PRO A 49 -15.52 7.52 4.98
C PRO A 49 -14.71 6.74 6.00
N PHE A 50 -13.58 7.30 6.46
CA PHE A 50 -12.76 6.66 7.50
C PHE A 50 -13.56 6.47 8.80
N ALA A 51 -14.23 7.52 9.27
CA ALA A 51 -15.04 7.48 10.50
C ALA A 51 -16.22 6.51 10.39
N SER A 52 -16.83 6.39 9.20
CA SER A 52 -17.93 5.46 8.92
C SER A 52 -17.48 3.99 8.87
N GLY A 53 -16.20 3.74 8.64
CA GLY A 53 -15.61 2.40 8.62
C GLY A 53 -14.28 2.36 7.87
N HIS A 54 -13.28 1.74 8.50
CA HIS A 54 -11.93 1.60 7.96
C HIS A 54 -11.31 0.26 8.37
N ILE A 55 -10.19 -0.09 7.75
CA ILE A 55 -9.43 -1.30 8.11
C ILE A 55 -8.86 -1.11 9.52
N PRO A 56 -9.09 -2.04 10.47
CA PRO A 56 -8.52 -1.94 11.82
C PRO A 56 -7.00 -1.74 11.80
N GLY A 57 -6.50 -0.77 12.57
CA GLY A 57 -5.08 -0.41 12.61
C GLY A 57 -4.65 0.63 11.57
N ALA A 58 -5.53 1.02 10.64
CA ALA A 58 -5.24 2.08 9.69
C ALA A 58 -5.24 3.48 10.35
N VAL A 59 -4.39 4.37 9.83
CA VAL A 59 -4.35 5.79 10.18
C VAL A 59 -5.06 6.59 9.09
N CYS A 60 -5.95 7.50 9.49
CA CYS A 60 -6.59 8.43 8.55
C CYS A 60 -5.56 9.44 8.03
N ALA A 61 -5.30 9.41 6.72
CA ALA A 61 -4.38 10.33 6.06
C ALA A 61 -4.95 10.75 4.69
N PRO A 62 -6.01 11.57 4.66
CA PRO A 62 -6.65 12.00 3.42
C PRO A 62 -5.65 12.56 2.42
N ALA A 63 -5.82 12.21 1.14
CA ALA A 63 -4.85 12.56 0.10
C ALA A 63 -4.62 14.08 -0.04
N ASP A 64 -5.67 14.87 0.18
CA ASP A 64 -5.65 16.35 0.18
C ASP A 64 -4.98 16.96 1.43
N GLU A 65 -4.71 16.16 2.46
CA GLU A 65 -4.04 16.55 3.69
C GLU A 65 -2.60 15.98 3.81
N LEU A 66 -2.14 15.20 2.81
CA LEU A 66 -0.86 14.50 2.89
C LEU A 66 0.34 15.45 3.00
N GLU A 67 0.29 16.62 2.34
CA GLU A 67 1.37 17.60 2.40
C GLU A 67 1.61 18.10 3.84
N GLN A 68 0.54 18.26 4.63
CA GLN A 68 0.64 18.68 6.03
C GLN A 68 1.05 17.52 6.93
N LEU A 69 0.67 16.29 6.58
CA LEU A 69 0.95 15.08 7.37
C LEU A 69 2.35 14.50 7.13
N VAL A 70 2.98 14.76 5.98
CA VAL A 70 4.26 14.13 5.60
C VAL A 70 5.38 14.30 6.63
N GLY A 71 5.36 15.42 7.37
CA GLY A 71 6.35 15.70 8.41
C GLY A 71 6.24 14.80 9.65
N VAL A 72 5.08 14.20 9.89
CA VAL A 72 4.82 13.32 11.04
C VAL A 72 4.72 11.85 10.66
N LEU A 73 4.72 11.52 9.36
CA LEU A 73 4.74 10.14 8.89
C LEU A 73 6.11 9.49 9.18
N SER A 74 6.06 8.21 9.56
CA SER A 74 7.26 7.44 9.87
C SER A 74 8.16 7.30 8.63
N LYS A 75 9.42 7.71 8.75
CA LYS A 75 10.44 7.52 7.70
C LYS A 75 11.17 6.17 7.79
N ASP A 76 11.10 5.52 8.95
CA ASP A 76 11.81 4.27 9.23
C ASP A 76 10.93 3.02 9.03
N ARG A 77 9.70 3.21 8.56
CA ARG A 77 8.75 2.14 8.31
C ARG A 77 8.14 2.30 6.94
N GLU A 78 7.83 1.17 6.31
CA GLU A 78 7.06 1.15 5.07
C GLU A 78 5.67 1.77 5.30
N LEU A 79 5.28 2.67 4.40
CA LEU A 79 3.94 3.27 4.37
C LEU A 79 3.15 2.57 3.27
N VAL A 80 2.01 2.00 3.62
CA VAL A 80 1.10 1.34 2.68
C VAL A 80 -0.19 2.14 2.64
N THR A 81 -0.52 2.71 1.48
CA THR A 81 -1.77 3.45 1.30
C THR A 81 -2.87 2.56 0.75
N TYR A 82 -4.11 2.84 1.11
CA TYR A 82 -5.28 2.33 0.41
C TYR A 82 -6.33 3.44 0.21
N CYS A 83 -7.13 3.28 -0.83
CA CYS A 83 -8.22 4.19 -1.16
C CYS A 83 -9.49 3.37 -1.46
N TRP A 84 -10.46 4.01 -2.10
CA TRP A 84 -11.47 3.28 -2.85
C TRP A 84 -10.80 2.42 -3.93
N GLY A 85 -11.33 1.21 -4.14
CA GLY A 85 -11.00 0.46 -5.35
C GLY A 85 -11.71 1.10 -6.53
N HIS A 86 -11.02 1.16 -7.67
CA HIS A 86 -11.68 1.33 -8.97
C HIS A 86 -11.58 -0.01 -9.67
N ASP A 87 -12.73 -0.57 -10.03
CA ASP A 87 -12.82 -1.76 -10.89
C ASP A 87 -12.29 -1.46 -12.30
#